data_AF-A0A661DHC6-F1
#
_entry.id   AF-A0A661DHC6-F1
#
_cell.length_a   1.000
_cell.length_b   1.000
_cell.length_c   1.000
_cell.angle_alpha   90.00
_cell.angle_beta   90.00
_cell.angle_gamma   90.00
#
_symmetry.space_group_name_H-M   'P 1'
#
loop_
_entity.id
_entity.type
_entity.pdbx_description
1 polymer ?
#
loop_
_entity_poly.entity_id
_entity_poly.type
_entity_poly.pdbx_seq_one_letter_code
_entity_poly.pdbx_strand_id
1 'polypeptide(L)'
;MKNPIIIIGIGEMSGVFTRGLLRAGYPLYPITRAMNIAEVSQQITEPEMVFVAVGESDLDPVLEQLPDHWKDRVALLQNELLPADWKKHHLINPTVISVWFEKKKGQDFKVLVPSPIMGPKAEILKTALGTL
;
A
#
# COMPACT_ATOMS: atom_id res chain seq x y z
N MET A 1 -15.93 2.96 -13.85
CA MET A 1 -14.81 3.56 -13.10
C MET A 1 -14.09 2.43 -12.37
N LYS A 2 -12.76 2.48 -12.22
CA LYS A 2 -12.03 1.45 -11.46
C LYS A 2 -12.43 1.49 -9.99
N ASN A 3 -12.38 0.36 -9.29
CA ASN A 3 -12.59 0.34 -7.83
C ASN A 3 -11.49 1.17 -7.15
N PRO A 4 -11.80 1.85 -6.03
CA PRO A 4 -10.84 2.69 -5.35
C PRO A 4 -9.71 1.85 -4.73
N ILE A 5 -8.54 2.47 -4.61
CA ILE A 5 -7.43 1.94 -3.83
C ILE A 5 -7.42 2.65 -2.49
N ILE A 6 -7.48 1.87 -1.40
CA ILE A 6 -7.31 2.40 -0.04
C ILE A 6 -5.83 2.65 0.19
N ILE A 7 -5.47 3.81 0.74
CA ILE A 7 -4.09 4.15 1.10
C ILE A 7 -4.01 4.33 2.61
N ILE A 8 -3.32 3.42 3.31
CA ILE A 8 -3.07 3.50 4.75
C ILE A 8 -1.61 3.89 4.96
N GLY A 9 -1.38 5.04 5.59
CA GLY A 9 -0.06 5.66 5.68
C GLY A 9 0.16 6.63 4.52
N ILE A 10 -0.05 7.92 4.79
CA ILE A 10 0.03 9.02 3.81
C ILE A 10 1.34 9.77 3.99
N GLY A 11 2.43 9.02 4.09
CA GLY A 11 3.77 9.57 4.21
C GLY A 11 4.33 10.04 2.87
N GLU A 12 5.56 10.53 2.90
CA GLU A 12 6.27 10.92 1.68
C GLU A 12 6.43 9.73 0.71
N MET A 13 6.71 8.54 1.25
CA MET A 13 6.92 7.33 0.47
C MET A 13 5.66 6.89 -0.30
N SER A 14 4.50 6.88 0.37
CA SER A 14 3.23 6.59 -0.29
C SER A 14 2.91 7.61 -1.38
N GLY A 15 3.35 8.86 -1.22
CA GLY A 15 3.16 9.95 -2.19
C GLY A 15 3.69 9.64 -3.59
N VAL A 16 4.78 8.85 -3.69
CA VAL A 16 5.33 8.41 -4.97
C VAL A 16 4.34 7.48 -5.68
N PHE A 17 3.82 6.49 -4.95
CA PHE A 17 2.85 5.52 -5.47
C PHE A 17 1.51 6.15 -5.78
N THR A 18 0.99 7.03 -4.92
CA THR A 18 -0.33 7.64 -5.13
C THR A 18 -0.37 8.46 -6.41
N ARG A 19 0.69 9.21 -6.74
CA ARG A 19 0.80 9.91 -8.03
C ARG A 19 0.73 8.93 -9.21
N GLY A 20 1.48 7.84 -9.15
CA GLY A 20 1.48 6.83 -10.20
C GLY A 20 0.12 6.13 -10.36
N LEU A 21 -0.54 5.81 -9.24
CA LEU A 21 -1.86 5.18 -9.22
C LEU A 21 -2.94 6.11 -9.79
N LEU A 22 -2.88 7.41 -9.47
CA LEU A 22 -3.77 8.42 -10.06
C LEU A 22 -3.54 8.54 -11.57
N ARG A 23 -2.28 8.57 -12.04
CA ARG A 23 -1.93 8.56 -13.47
C ARG A 23 -2.44 7.30 -14.18
N ALA A 24 -2.45 6.16 -13.50
CA ALA A 24 -3.01 4.89 -13.97
C ALA A 24 -4.56 4.82 -13.90
N GLY A 25 -5.23 5.90 -13.47
CA GLY A 25 -6.69 6.04 -13.47
C GLY A 25 -7.41 5.39 -12.29
N TYR A 26 -6.71 5.09 -11.20
CA TYR A 26 -7.34 4.57 -9.98
C TYR A 26 -7.82 5.71 -9.08
N PRO A 27 -9.09 5.71 -8.64
CA PRO A 27 -9.52 6.54 -7.52
C PRO A 27 -8.76 6.13 -6.26
N LEU A 28 -8.38 7.10 -5.43
CA LEU A 28 -7.69 6.84 -4.17
C LEU A 28 -8.56 7.27 -2.98
N TYR A 29 -8.56 6.46 -1.93
CA TYR A 29 -9.20 6.80 -0.66
C TYR A 29 -8.17 6.72 0.47
N PRO A 30 -7.70 7.86 1.01
CA PRO A 30 -6.75 7.87 2.10
C PRO A 30 -7.42 7.51 3.44
N ILE A 31 -6.76 6.69 4.25
CA ILE A 31 -7.10 6.46 5.67
C ILE A 31 -5.99 7.06 6.53
N THR A 32 -6.38 8.00 7.39
CA THR A 32 -5.49 8.64 8.37
C THR A 32 -5.59 7.93 9.72
N ARG A 33 -4.65 8.21 10.64
CA ARG A 33 -4.67 7.68 12.01
C ARG A 33 -5.93 8.05 12.82
N ALA A 34 -6.65 9.09 12.41
CA ALA A 34 -7.87 9.54 13.08
C ALA A 34 -9.15 8.85 12.57
N MET A 35 -9.04 8.01 11.54
CA MET A 35 -10.17 7.34 10.90
C MET A 35 -10.31 5.90 11.39
N ASN A 36 -11.54 5.44 11.51
CA ASN A 36 -11.85 4.07 11.87
C ASN A 36 -11.87 3.19 10.60
N ILE A 37 -10.92 2.26 10.49
CA ILE A 37 -10.81 1.34 9.33
C ILE A 37 -12.10 0.53 9.16
N ALA A 38 -12.72 0.08 10.25
CA ALA A 38 -13.94 -0.73 10.19
C ALA A 38 -15.10 0.06 9.57
N GLU A 39 -15.27 1.33 9.94
CA GLU A 39 -16.31 2.20 9.37
C GLU A 39 -16.07 2.47 7.87
N VAL A 40 -14.81 2.74 7.48
CA VAL A 40 -14.46 2.94 6.06
C VAL A 40 -14.74 1.67 5.26
N SER A 41 -14.47 0.49 5.84
CA SER A 41 -14.71 -0.79 5.17
C SER A 41 -16.18 -1.09 4.88
N GLN A 42 -17.09 -0.54 5.68
CA GLN A 42 -18.52 -0.62 5.41
C GLN A 42 -18.93 0.22 4.19
N GLN A 43 -18.22 1.31 3.92
CA GLN A 43 -18.50 2.19 2.76
C GLN A 43 -17.79 1.70 1.49
N ILE A 44 -16.58 1.13 1.65
CA ILE A 44 -15.76 0.63 0.56
C ILE A 44 -15.50 -0.86 0.81
N THR A 45 -16.53 -1.67 0.59
CA THR A 45 -16.46 -3.12 0.85
C THR A 45 -15.49 -3.81 -0.10
N GLU A 46 -15.39 -3.34 -1.35
CA GLU A 46 -14.60 -4.00 -2.39
C GLU A 46 -13.57 -3.08 -3.04
N PRO A 47 -12.52 -2.66 -2.32
CA PRO A 47 -11.45 -1.88 -2.92
C PRO A 47 -10.68 -2.72 -3.94
N GLU A 48 -10.06 -2.07 -4.91
CA GLU A 48 -9.17 -2.74 -5.85
C GLU A 48 -7.92 -3.28 -5.13
N MET A 49 -7.40 -2.51 -4.18
CA MET A 49 -6.22 -2.83 -3.38
C MET A 49 -6.26 -2.02 -2.09
N VAL A 50 -5.74 -2.59 -0.99
CA VAL A 50 -5.45 -1.87 0.25
C VAL A 50 -3.95 -1.73 0.38
N PHE A 51 -3.44 -0.54 0.09
CA PHE A 51 -2.00 -0.24 0.09
C PHE A 51 -1.57 0.27 1.47
N VAL A 52 -0.82 -0.56 2.19
CA VAL A 52 -0.31 -0.27 3.53
C VAL A 52 1.14 0.21 3.40
N ALA A 53 1.35 1.50 3.62
CA ALA A 53 2.61 2.22 3.48
C ALA A 53 2.97 3.01 4.75
N VAL A 54 2.75 2.37 5.90
CA VAL A 54 3.09 2.90 7.23
C VAL A 54 4.54 2.54 7.62
N GLY A 55 5.07 3.16 8.68
CA GLY A 55 6.37 2.76 9.23
C GLY A 55 6.30 1.38 9.90
N GLU A 56 7.46 0.77 10.13
CA GLU A 56 7.59 -0.56 10.73
C GLU A 56 6.84 -0.68 12.08
N SER A 57 7.00 0.31 12.96
CA SER A 57 6.33 0.33 14.27
C SER A 57 4.80 0.41 14.21
N ASP A 58 4.26 0.87 13.07
CA ASP A 58 2.83 1.05 12.85
C ASP A 58 2.23 -0.09 12.02
N LEU A 59 3.05 -0.99 11.46
CA LEU A 59 2.58 -2.06 10.59
C LEU A 59 1.68 -3.03 11.37
N ASP A 60 2.18 -3.53 12.49
CA ASP A 60 1.48 -4.56 13.27
C ASP A 60 0.07 -4.13 13.72
N PRO A 61 -0.09 -2.94 14.35
CA PRO A 61 -1.41 -2.48 14.77
C PRO A 61 -2.36 -2.20 13.61
N VAL A 62 -1.84 -1.81 12.43
CA VAL A 62 -2.67 -1.59 11.25
C VAL A 62 -3.18 -2.90 10.68
N LEU A 63 -2.32 -3.93 10.58
CA LEU A 63 -2.71 -5.23 10.06
C LEU A 63 -3.76 -5.92 10.95
N GLU A 64 -3.67 -5.73 12.26
CA GLU A 64 -4.66 -6.24 13.22
C GLU A 64 -6.06 -5.63 13.02
N GLN A 65 -6.13 -4.37 12.60
CA GLN A 65 -7.38 -3.65 12.36
C GLN A 65 -8.00 -3.91 10.98
N LEU A 66 -7.31 -4.63 10.09
CA LEU A 66 -7.83 -4.87 8.75
C LEU A 66 -9.03 -5.82 8.79
N PRO A 67 -10.15 -5.46 8.16
CA PRO A 67 -11.32 -6.32 8.10
C PRO A 67 -11.04 -7.54 7.21
N ASP A 68 -11.65 -8.68 7.54
CA ASP A 68 -11.37 -9.94 6.85
C ASP A 68 -11.60 -9.87 5.34
N HIS A 69 -12.64 -9.15 4.91
CA HIS A 69 -13.00 -9.01 3.50
C HIS A 69 -12.03 -8.15 2.67
N TRP A 70 -11.05 -7.51 3.29
CA TRP A 70 -9.96 -6.79 2.59
C TRP A 70 -8.66 -7.58 2.51
N LYS A 71 -8.51 -8.66 3.29
CA LYS A 71 -7.22 -9.35 3.50
C LYS A 71 -6.62 -9.94 2.23
N ASP A 72 -7.45 -10.31 1.25
CA ASP A 72 -7.03 -10.82 -0.06
C ASP A 72 -6.57 -9.72 -1.04
N ARG A 73 -6.76 -8.44 -0.70
CA ARG A 73 -6.45 -7.26 -1.53
C ARG A 73 -5.30 -6.43 -0.97
N VAL A 74 -4.63 -6.90 0.07
CA VAL A 74 -3.58 -6.15 0.77
C VAL A 74 -2.29 -6.11 -0.05
N ALA A 75 -1.69 -4.93 -0.11
CA ALA A 75 -0.34 -4.69 -0.60
C ALA A 75 0.49 -3.97 0.48
N LEU A 76 1.67 -4.50 0.80
CA LEU A 76 2.54 -4.05 1.88
C LEU A 76 3.80 -3.41 1.30
N LEU A 77 4.06 -2.15 1.66
CA LEU A 77 5.29 -1.44 1.34
C LEU A 77 6.23 -1.46 2.55
N GLN A 78 7.18 -2.38 2.55
CA GLN A 78 8.15 -2.58 3.65
C GLN A 78 9.46 -3.13 3.11
N ASN A 79 10.59 -2.60 3.60
CA ASN A 79 11.92 -3.04 3.17
C ASN A 79 12.41 -4.29 3.93
N GLU A 80 12.01 -4.44 5.20
CA GLU A 80 12.42 -5.53 6.07
C GLU A 80 11.17 -6.28 6.55
N LEU A 81 10.61 -7.12 5.67
CA LEU A 81 9.39 -7.85 5.95
C LEU A 81 9.62 -9.36 5.82
N LEU A 82 9.27 -10.10 6.87
CA LEU A 82 9.31 -11.56 6.91
C LEU A 82 7.90 -12.14 6.85
N PRO A 83 7.70 -13.36 6.31
CA PRO A 83 6.38 -13.97 6.25
C PRO A 83 5.63 -14.07 7.57
N ALA A 84 6.35 -14.17 8.70
CA ALA A 84 5.74 -14.20 10.02
C ALA A 84 4.97 -12.92 10.35
N ASP A 85 5.40 -11.77 9.83
CA ASP A 85 4.84 -10.46 10.16
C ASP A 85 3.39 -10.31 9.68
N TRP A 86 3.07 -10.88 8.51
CA TRP A 86 1.71 -10.79 7.94
C TRP A 86 0.88 -12.07 8.15
N LYS A 87 1.52 -13.24 8.26
CA LYS A 87 0.80 -14.52 8.46
C LYS A 87 0.03 -14.55 9.78
N LYS A 88 0.57 -13.96 10.84
CA LYS A 88 -0.11 -13.86 12.14
C LYS A 88 -1.42 -13.06 12.07
N HIS A 89 -1.57 -12.21 11.06
CA HIS A 89 -2.79 -11.44 10.77
C HIS A 89 -3.72 -12.12 9.76
N HIS A 90 -3.44 -13.39 9.43
CA HIS A 90 -4.20 -14.19 8.47
C HIS A 90 -4.15 -13.66 7.03
N LEU A 91 -3.10 -12.89 6.68
CA LEU A 91 -2.81 -12.56 5.29
C LEU A 91 -2.14 -13.77 4.62
N ILE A 92 -2.80 -14.38 3.63
CA ILE A 92 -2.31 -15.61 3.00
C ILE A 92 -1.27 -15.30 1.92
N ASN A 93 -1.60 -14.37 1.01
CA ASN A 93 -0.78 -14.01 -0.14
C ASN A 93 -0.87 -12.50 -0.44
N PRO A 94 -0.45 -11.63 0.51
CA PRO A 94 -0.44 -10.21 0.25
C PRO A 94 0.53 -9.89 -0.88
N THR A 95 0.31 -8.77 -1.55
CA THR A 95 1.35 -8.20 -2.41
C THR A 95 2.40 -7.55 -1.53
N VAL A 96 3.68 -7.77 -1.80
CA VAL A 96 4.78 -7.18 -1.03
C VAL A 96 5.71 -6.44 -1.99
N ILE A 97 6.15 -5.26 -1.58
CA ILE A 97 7.12 -4.44 -2.28
C ILE A 97 8.16 -3.87 -1.30
N SER A 98 9.43 -3.99 -1.68
CA SER A 98 10.57 -3.31 -1.04
C SER A 98 11.10 -2.23 -1.98
N VAL A 99 11.49 -1.07 -1.45
CA VAL A 99 11.90 0.09 -2.25
C VAL A 99 13.29 0.60 -1.88
N TRP A 100 14.04 1.02 -2.89
CA TRP A 100 15.31 1.75 -2.76
C TRP A 100 15.14 3.10 -3.43
N PHE A 101 14.66 4.08 -2.67
CA PHE A 101 14.49 5.44 -3.16
C PHE A 101 15.59 6.34 -2.59
N GLU A 102 16.14 7.21 -3.43
CA GLU A 102 17.01 8.29 -2.98
C GLU A 102 16.16 9.48 -2.54
N LYS A 103 16.45 10.00 -1.34
CA LYS A 103 15.94 11.28 -0.89
C LYS A 103 17.10 12.28 -0.80
N LYS A 104 17.10 13.27 -1.69
CA LYS A 104 17.99 14.45 -1.59
C LYS A 104 17.18 15.66 -1.14
N LYS A 105 17.78 16.49 -0.28
CA LYS A 105 17.13 17.69 0.23
C LYS A 105 16.72 18.60 -0.94
N GLY A 106 15.42 18.91 -1.04
CA GLY A 106 14.88 19.75 -2.12
C GLY A 106 14.64 19.04 -3.46
N GLN A 107 14.76 17.71 -3.52
CA GLN A 107 14.45 16.92 -4.71
C GLN A 107 13.35 15.90 -4.41
N ASP A 108 12.52 15.60 -5.42
CA ASP A 108 11.58 14.49 -5.37
C ASP A 108 12.32 13.15 -5.25
N PHE A 109 11.64 12.15 -4.68
CA PHE A 109 12.17 10.80 -4.57
C PHE A 109 12.48 10.23 -5.94
N LYS A 110 13.69 9.69 -6.08
CA LYS A 110 14.11 8.97 -7.29
C LYS A 110 14.26 7.49 -6.99
N VAL A 111 13.71 6.64 -7.87
CA VAL A 111 13.96 5.20 -7.83
C VAL A 111 15.44 4.95 -8.14
N LEU A 112 16.19 4.38 -7.20
CA LEU A 112 17.61 4.05 -7.38
C LEU A 112 17.79 2.70 -8.08
N VAL A 113 16.99 1.72 -7.67
CA VAL A 113 17.06 0.33 -8.12
C VAL A 113 15.64 -0.17 -8.36
N PRO A 114 15.39 -1.03 -9.37
CA PRO A 114 14.11 -1.69 -9.53
C PRO A 114 13.63 -2.34 -8.24
N SER A 115 12.42 -1.98 -7.81
CA SER A 115 11.79 -2.53 -6.61
C SER A 115 11.21 -3.91 -6.94
N PRO A 116 11.56 -5.00 -6.22
CA PRO A 116 10.91 -6.28 -6.39
C PRO A 116 9.50 -6.17 -5.83
N ILE A 117 8.55 -6.67 -6.61
CA ILE A 117 7.13 -6.66 -6.29
C ILE A 117 6.61 -8.06 -6.57
N MET A 118 5.99 -8.69 -5.58
CA MET A 118 5.42 -10.03 -5.71
C MET A 118 4.03 -10.08 -5.09
N GLY A 119 3.12 -10.80 -5.74
CA GLY A 119 1.76 -11.04 -5.26
C GLY A 119 0.66 -10.56 -6.22
N PRO A 120 -0.61 -10.77 -5.87
CA PRO A 120 -1.74 -10.62 -6.79
C PRO A 120 -1.94 -9.22 -7.37
N LYS A 121 -1.51 -8.18 -6.66
CA LYS A 121 -1.66 -6.76 -7.05
C LYS A 121 -0.36 -6.16 -7.59
N ALA A 122 0.65 -6.98 -7.86
CA ALA A 122 1.96 -6.52 -8.32
C ALA A 122 1.88 -5.68 -9.61
N GLU A 123 1.07 -6.10 -10.58
CA GLU A 123 0.93 -5.39 -11.86
C GLU A 123 0.34 -3.98 -11.70
N ILE A 124 -0.53 -3.76 -10.70
CA ILE A 124 -1.07 -2.43 -10.39
C ILE A 124 0.07 -1.49 -9.96
N LEU A 125 0.93 -1.96 -9.04
CA LEU A 125 2.07 -1.18 -8.55
C LEU A 125 3.13 -0.97 -9.64
N LYS A 126 3.40 -1.98 -10.47
CA LYS A 126 4.31 -1.84 -11.63
C LYS A 126 3.80 -0.80 -12.62
N THR A 127 2.51 -0.86 -12.96
CA THR A 127 1.87 0.12 -13.86
C THR A 127 1.96 1.52 -13.27
N ALA A 128 1.70 1.68 -11.98
CA ALA A 128 1.81 2.96 -11.29
C ALA A 128 3.23 3.53 -11.36
N LEU A 129 4.24 2.73 -11.02
CA LEU A 129 5.65 3.15 -11.05
C LEU A 129 6.13 3.44 -12.47
N GLY A 130 5.65 2.73 -13.48
CA GLY A 130 5.97 2.98 -14.89
C GLY A 130 5.40 4.29 -15.45
N THR A 131 4.55 4.99 -14.69
CA THR A 131 4.02 6.31 -15.08
C THR A 131 4.82 7.49 -14.52
N LEU A 132 5.83 7.24 -13.68
CA LEU A 132 6.65 8.26 -12.98
C LEU A 132 7.92 8.58 -13.75
#